data_AF-A0A8S1INP5-F1
#
_entry.id   AF-A0A8S1INP5-F1
#
_cell.length_a   1.000
_cell.length_b   1.000
_cell.length_c   1.000
_cell.angle_alpha   90.00
_cell.angle_beta   90.00
_cell.angle_gamma   90.00
#
_symmetry.space_group_name_H-M   'P 1'
#
loop_
_entity.id
_entity.type
_entity.pdbx_description
1 polymer ?
#
loop_
_entity_poly.entity_id
_entity_poly.type
_entity_poly.pdbx_seq_one_letter_code
_entity_poly.pdbx_strand_id
1 'polypeptide(L)'
;MGNVESRHSSNDFELTVRAAKELEHLLAHEFGAQGQGLHQKISSAQSAAGLPQALVKKMRYLATLRNRLVHERDFNAVPDRERFIRNFEESKAELMGIVAQRGGRRKKKAKGCCVIV
;
A
#
# COMPACT_ATOMS: atom_id res chain seq x y z
N MET A 1 -8.27 6.29 -27.91
CA MET A 1 -9.04 5.90 -26.72
C MET A 1 -8.25 4.84 -25.95
N GLY A 2 -7.93 5.10 -24.68
CA GLY A 2 -7.06 4.24 -23.88
C GLY A 2 -7.75 2.94 -23.48
N ASN A 3 -7.20 1.81 -23.95
CA ASN A 3 -7.60 0.50 -23.50
C ASN A 3 -6.82 0.19 -22.21
N VAL A 4 -7.37 0.58 -21.06
CA VAL A 4 -6.86 0.10 -19.76
C VAL A 4 -7.49 -1.28 -19.57
N GLU A 5 -6.89 -2.28 -20.23
CA GLU A 5 -7.21 -3.67 -19.95
C GLU A 5 -7.14 -3.88 -18.44
N SER A 6 -8.27 -4.29 -17.88
CA SER A 6 -8.43 -4.54 -16.47
C SER A 6 -7.44 -5.64 -16.07
N ARG A 7 -6.23 -5.25 -15.62
CA ARG A 7 -5.20 -6.14 -15.05
C ARG A 7 -5.61 -6.73 -13.69
N HIS A 8 -6.91 -6.81 -13.48
CA HIS A 8 -7.59 -7.05 -12.23
C HIS A 8 -8.47 -8.26 -12.49
N SER A 9 -8.14 -9.37 -11.85
CA SER A 9 -8.83 -10.65 -11.96
C SER A 9 -10.35 -10.50 -11.96
N SER A 10 -11.06 -11.35 -12.71
CA SER A 10 -12.52 -11.32 -12.77
C SER A 10 -13.19 -11.62 -11.42
N ASN A 11 -12.43 -12.15 -10.44
CA ASN A 11 -12.89 -12.48 -9.10
C ASN A 11 -12.41 -11.43 -8.08
N ASP A 12 -13.36 -10.85 -7.35
CA ASP A 12 -13.10 -9.83 -6.31
C ASP A 12 -12.19 -10.34 -5.19
N PHE A 13 -12.27 -11.65 -4.88
CA PHE A 13 -11.35 -12.29 -3.93
C PHE A 13 -9.91 -12.20 -4.38
N GLU A 14 -9.64 -12.59 -5.61
CA GLU A 14 -8.29 -12.57 -6.13
C GLU A 14 -7.79 -11.12 -6.23
N LEU A 15 -8.65 -10.20 -6.69
CA LEU A 15 -8.33 -8.79 -6.76
C LEU A 15 -7.91 -8.23 -5.39
N THR A 16 -8.76 -8.38 -4.37
CA THR A 16 -8.51 -7.82 -3.05
C THR A 16 -7.29 -8.45 -2.38
N VAL A 17 -7.10 -9.76 -2.54
CA VAL A 17 -5.93 -10.46 -1.99
C VAL A 17 -4.64 -10.04 -2.69
N ARG A 18 -4.62 -9.93 -4.03
CA ARG A 18 -3.44 -9.48 -4.78
C ARG A 18 -3.08 -8.04 -4.44
N ALA A 19 -4.06 -7.15 -4.43
CA ALA A 19 -3.87 -5.75 -4.05
C ALA A 19 -3.31 -5.61 -2.62
N ALA A 20 -3.85 -6.37 -1.67
CA ALA A 20 -3.35 -6.39 -0.30
C ALA A 20 -1.90 -6.88 -0.23
N LYS A 21 -1.58 -8.01 -0.87
CA LYS A 21 -0.21 -8.56 -0.92
C LYS A 21 0.79 -7.57 -1.50
N GLU A 22 0.39 -6.85 -2.55
CA GLU A 22 1.24 -5.85 -3.20
C GLU A 22 1.55 -4.67 -2.27
N LEU A 23 0.54 -4.13 -1.56
CA LEU A 23 0.77 -3.11 -0.53
C LEU A 23 1.64 -3.64 0.61
N GLU A 24 1.39 -4.85 1.07
CA GLU A 24 2.16 -5.48 2.15
C GLU A 24 3.62 -5.68 1.79
N HIS A 25 3.91 -6.00 0.53
CA HIS A 25 5.27 -6.13 0.02
C HIS A 25 5.95 -4.76 -0.06
N LEU A 26 5.27 -3.76 -0.61
CA LEU A 26 5.80 -2.41 -0.75
C LEU A 26 6.10 -1.75 0.62
N LEU A 27 5.20 -1.91 1.59
CA LEU A 27 5.41 -1.43 2.96
C LEU A 27 6.59 -2.12 3.64
N ALA A 28 6.72 -3.43 3.47
CA ALA A 28 7.81 -4.19 4.07
C ALA A 28 9.17 -3.83 3.44
N HIS A 29 9.23 -3.76 2.11
CA HIS A 29 10.48 -3.52 1.39
C HIS A 29 10.95 -2.06 1.46
N GLU A 30 10.05 -1.11 1.20
CA GLU A 30 10.44 0.30 1.10
C GLU A 30 10.45 1.03 2.45
N PHE A 31 9.60 0.60 3.38
CA PHE A 31 9.43 1.26 4.67
C PHE A 31 9.87 0.41 5.87
N GLY A 32 10.30 -0.84 5.65
CA GLY A 32 10.69 -1.74 6.73
C GLY A 32 9.54 -2.11 7.65
N ALA A 33 8.29 -2.03 7.16
CA ALA A 33 7.11 -2.25 7.98
C ALA A 33 7.03 -3.70 8.49
N GLN A 34 6.72 -3.86 9.77
CA GLN A 34 6.61 -5.15 10.43
C GLN A 34 5.14 -5.50 10.73
N GLY A 35 4.81 -6.79 10.68
CA GLY A 35 3.47 -7.30 11.00
C GLY A 35 3.06 -8.51 10.14
N GLN A 36 2.14 -9.31 10.68
CA GLN A 36 1.59 -10.51 10.01
C GLN A 36 0.50 -10.18 8.99
N GLY A 37 -0.05 -8.96 9.01
CA GLY A 37 -1.08 -8.54 8.07
C GLY A 37 -1.02 -7.06 7.71
N LEU A 38 -1.73 -6.70 6.65
CA LEU A 38 -1.77 -5.35 6.09
C LEU A 38 -2.07 -4.27 7.13
N HIS A 39 -3.02 -4.51 8.05
CA HIS A 39 -3.36 -3.55 9.10
C HIS A 39 -2.17 -3.24 10.03
N GLN A 40 -1.43 -4.27 10.45
CA GLN A 40 -0.26 -4.09 11.31
C GLN A 40 0.89 -3.40 10.56
N LYS A 41 1.13 -3.79 9.31
CA LYS A 41 2.15 -3.14 8.46
C LYS A 41 1.84 -1.67 8.20
N ILE A 42 0.57 -1.30 8.00
CA ILE A 42 0.17 0.11 7.87
C ILE A 42 0.50 0.89 9.14
N SER A 43 0.15 0.36 10.32
CA SER A 43 0.45 1.03 11.59
C SER A 43 1.95 1.13 11.85
N SER A 44 2.70 0.07 11.57
CA SER A 44 4.16 0.07 11.67
C SER A 44 4.80 1.09 10.71
N ALA A 45 4.37 1.09 9.44
CA ALA A 45 4.81 2.06 8.45
C ALA A 45 4.40 3.49 8.82
N GLN A 46 3.22 3.71 9.38
CA GLN A 46 2.81 5.04 9.83
C GLN A 46 3.79 5.58 10.88
N SER A 47 4.13 4.78 11.89
CA SER A 47 5.06 5.17 12.95
C SER A 47 6.51 5.30 12.47
N ALA A 48 6.97 4.39 11.60
CA ALA A 48 8.35 4.42 11.10
C ALA A 48 8.56 5.47 10.00
N ALA A 49 7.55 5.65 9.14
CA ALA A 49 7.67 6.40 7.91
C ALA A 49 7.08 7.81 7.95
N GLY A 50 6.22 8.12 8.93
CA GLY A 50 5.47 9.37 8.98
C GLY A 50 4.45 9.48 7.85
N LEU A 51 3.70 8.40 7.58
CA LEU A 51 2.68 8.42 6.52
C LEU A 51 1.55 9.40 6.86
N PRO A 52 1.02 10.13 5.86
CA PRO A 52 -0.12 11.03 6.08
C PRO A 52 -1.35 10.25 6.54
N GLN A 53 -2.09 10.81 7.50
CA GLN A 53 -3.24 10.14 8.11
C GLN A 53 -4.36 9.84 7.08
N ALA A 54 -4.49 10.67 6.03
CA ALA A 54 -5.43 10.44 4.94
C ALA A 54 -5.14 9.13 4.17
N LEU A 55 -3.87 8.91 3.82
CA LEU A 55 -3.41 7.68 3.16
C LEU A 55 -3.63 6.45 4.05
N VAL A 56 -3.28 6.56 5.34
CA VAL A 56 -3.51 5.49 6.31
C VAL A 56 -4.98 5.11 6.41
N LYS A 57 -5.90 6.08 6.39
CA LYS A 57 -7.34 5.81 6.39
C LYS A 57 -7.78 5.04 5.13
N LYS A 58 -7.31 5.43 3.94
CA LYS A 58 -7.58 4.70 2.68
C LYS A 58 -7.09 3.25 2.76
N MET A 59 -5.86 3.05 3.22
CA MET A 59 -5.27 1.72 3.32
C MET A 59 -5.94 0.85 4.41
N ARG A 60 -6.35 1.45 5.53
CA ARG A 60 -7.14 0.72 6.56
C ARG A 60 -8.47 0.25 6.00
N TYR A 61 -9.15 1.07 5.18
CA TYR A 61 -10.38 0.65 4.51
C TYR A 61 -10.14 -0.60 3.64
N LEU A 62 -9.08 -0.62 2.83
CA LEU A 62 -8.71 -1.80 2.03
C LEU A 62 -8.42 -3.03 2.92
N ALA A 63 -7.71 -2.83 4.04
CA ALA A 63 -7.41 -3.90 4.99
C ALA A 63 -8.69 -4.46 5.63
N THR A 64 -9.64 -3.60 6.04
CA THR A 64 -10.94 -4.02 6.58
C THR A 64 -11.75 -4.78 5.56
N LEU A 65 -11.79 -4.32 4.31
CA LEU A 65 -12.50 -4.99 3.22
C LEU A 65 -11.91 -6.36 2.93
N ARG A 66 -10.58 -6.47 2.81
CA ARG A 66 -9.90 -7.76 2.68
C ARG A 66 -10.23 -8.68 3.84
N ASN A 67 -10.23 -8.16 5.08
CA ASN A 67 -10.50 -8.99 6.24
C ASN A 67 -11.93 -9.51 6.26
N ARG A 68 -12.91 -8.66 5.92
CA ARG A 68 -14.30 -9.09 5.80
C ARG A 68 -14.47 -10.11 4.69
N LEU A 69 -13.94 -9.84 3.49
CA LEU A 69 -14.04 -10.74 2.35
C LEU A 69 -13.43 -12.11 2.63
N VAL A 70 -12.29 -12.17 3.33
CA VAL A 70 -11.62 -13.45 3.63
C VAL A 70 -12.22 -14.18 4.84
N HIS A 71 -12.76 -13.46 5.84
CA HIS A 71 -13.19 -14.07 7.10
C HIS A 71 -14.71 -14.18 7.28
N GLU A 72 -15.52 -13.33 6.65
CA GLU A 72 -16.98 -13.44 6.73
C GLU A 72 -17.50 -14.37 5.64
N ARG A 73 -18.25 -15.40 6.06
CA ARG A 73 -18.79 -16.44 5.16
C ARG A 73 -19.92 -15.94 4.26
N ASP A 74 -20.56 -14.84 4.65
CA ASP A 74 -21.69 -14.23 3.93
C ASP A 74 -21.27 -13.00 3.11
N PHE A 75 -19.98 -12.64 3.13
CA PHE A 75 -19.45 -11.46 2.43
C PHE A 75 -18.60 -11.89 1.22
N ASN A 76 -19.26 -12.26 0.13
CA ASN A 76 -18.61 -12.87 -1.04
C ASN A 76 -18.32 -11.91 -2.20
N ALA A 77 -18.65 -10.62 -2.06
CA ALA A 77 -18.47 -9.65 -3.13
C ALA A 77 -17.99 -8.30 -2.57
N VAL A 78 -17.14 -7.62 -3.34
CA VAL A 78 -16.80 -6.23 -3.06
C VAL A 78 -17.95 -5.36 -3.57
N PRO A 79 -18.65 -4.61 -2.71
CA PRO A 79 -19.83 -3.84 -3.12
C PRO A 79 -19.50 -2.77 -4.15
N ASP A 80 -18.30 -2.18 -4.06
CA ASP A 80 -17.82 -1.14 -4.98
C ASP A 80 -16.40 -1.46 -5.46
N ARG A 81 -16.31 -2.32 -6.47
CA ARG A 81 -15.03 -2.73 -7.06
C ARG A 81 -14.24 -1.53 -7.58
N GLU A 82 -14.87 -0.62 -8.31
CA GLU A 82 -14.22 0.57 -8.85
C GLU A 82 -13.63 1.45 -7.74
N ARG A 83 -14.38 1.65 -6.65
CA ARG A 83 -13.92 2.41 -5.50
C ARG A 83 -12.74 1.74 -4.80
N PHE A 84 -12.74 0.41 -4.73
CA PHE A 84 -11.62 -0.36 -4.20
C PHE A 84 -10.35 -0.16 -5.05
N ILE A 85 -10.47 -0.33 -6.37
CA ILE A 85 -9.37 -0.17 -7.31
C ILE A 85 -8.81 1.23 -7.23
N ARG A 86 -9.68 2.24 -7.33
CA ARG A 86 -9.28 3.64 -7.24
C ARG A 86 -8.55 3.95 -5.93
N ASN A 87 -9.09 3.50 -4.79
CA ASN A 87 -8.42 3.69 -3.49
C ASN A 87 -7.06 3.00 -3.43
N PHE A 88 -6.94 1.81 -4.02
CA PHE A 88 -5.67 1.08 -4.10
C PHE A 88 -4.65 1.81 -4.97
N GLU A 89 -5.04 2.24 -6.18
CA GLU A 89 -4.16 2.97 -7.10
C GLU A 89 -3.71 4.30 -6.50
N GLU A 90 -4.63 5.08 -5.93
CA GLU A 90 -4.30 6.32 -5.22
C GLU A 90 -3.32 6.05 -4.08
N SER A 91 -3.59 5.05 -3.23
CA SER A 91 -2.72 4.73 -2.10
C SER A 91 -1.33 4.28 -2.55
N LYS A 92 -1.25 3.47 -3.62
CA LYS A 92 0.00 2.99 -4.20
C LYS A 92 0.80 4.14 -4.81
N ALA A 93 0.16 5.02 -5.57
CA ALA A 93 0.79 6.19 -6.17
C ALA A 93 1.34 7.15 -5.08
N GLU A 94 0.55 7.42 -4.03
CA GLU A 94 0.98 8.22 -2.89
C GLU A 94 2.18 7.57 -2.17
N LEU A 95 2.15 6.25 -1.91
CA LEU A 95 3.27 5.53 -1.31
C LEU A 95 4.53 5.61 -2.18
N MET A 96 4.43 5.35 -3.48
CA MET A 96 5.55 5.46 -4.41
C MET A 96 6.11 6.89 -4.46
N GLY A 97 5.26 7.91 -4.37
CA GLY A 97 5.69 9.31 -4.26
C GLY A 97 6.51 9.57 -2.99
N ILE A 98 6.13 8.98 -1.85
CA ILE A 98 6.88 9.10 -0.59
C ILE A 98 8.22 8.34 -0.69
N VAL A 99 8.22 7.17 -1.32
CA VAL A 99 9.43 6.37 -1.56
C VAL A 99 10.42 7.13 -2.45
N ALA A 100 9.95 7.74 -3.54
CA ALA A 100 10.78 8.55 -4.42
C ALA A 100 11.43 9.73 -3.68
N GLN A 101 10.67 10.40 -2.81
CA GLN A 101 11.19 11.47 -1.95
C GLN A 101 12.24 10.97 -0.94
N ARG A 102 12.04 9.78 -0.36
CA ARG A 102 13.02 9.13 0.54
C ARG A 102 14.30 8.74 -0.20
N GLY A 103 14.20 8.18 -1.40
CA GLY A 103 15.34 7.79 -2.25
C GLY A 103 16.26 8.98 -2.56
N GLY A 104 15.68 10.16 -2.82
CA GLY A 104 16.44 11.40 -3.01
C GLY A 104 17.21 11.85 -1.76
N ARG A 105 16.62 11.67 -0.57
CA ARG A 105 17.24 12.04 0.71
C ARG A 105 18.39 11.12 1.10
N ARG A 106 18.30 9.82 0.77
CA ARG A 106 19.36 8.83 0.98
C ARG A 106 20.61 9.12 0.12
N LYS A 107 20.44 9.63 -1.11
CA LYS A 107 21.58 10.05 -1.96
C LYS A 107 22.29 11.32 -1.49
N LYS A 108 21.59 12.26 -0.85
CA LYS A 108 22.24 13.46 -0.28
C LYS A 108 23.10 13.16 0.96
N LYS A 109 22.74 12.15 1.76
CA LYS A 109 23.53 11.77 2.95
C LYS A 109 24.88 11.12 2.60
N ALA A 110 24.99 10.47 1.43
CA ALA A 110 26.24 9.86 0.95
C ALA A 110 27.24 10.88 0.38
N LYS A 111 26.82 12.12 0.08
CA LYS A 111 27.69 13.18 -0.47
C LYS A 111 28.27 14.12 0.58
N GLY A 112 27.91 13.94 1.87
CA GLY A 112 28.34 14.80 2.98
C GLY A 112 29.34 14.17 3.96
N CYS A 113 29.81 12.94 3.71
CA CYS A 113 30.83 12.28 4.54
C CYS A 113 32.11 12.07 3.74
N CYS A 114 32.72 13.18 3.31
CA CYS A 114 34.13 13.24 2.98
C CYS A 114 34.66 14.46 3.75
N VAL A 115 34.81 14.30 5.07
CA VAL A 115 35.71 15.17 5.82
C VAL A 115 37.08 14.55 5.67
N ILE A 116 37.98 15.37 5.17
CA ILE A 116 39.31 15.05 4.70
C ILE A 116 40.18 14.81 5.94
N VAL A 117 41.08 13.82 5.83
CA VAL A 117 42.10 13.45 6.81
C VAL A 117 42.95 14.65 7.22
#